data_AF-A0A6C0DDD9-F1
#
_entry.id   AF-A0A6C0DDD9-F1
#
_cell.length_a   1.000
_cell.length_b   1.000
_cell.length_c   1.000
_cell.angle_alpha   90.00
_cell.angle_beta   90.00
_cell.angle_gamma   90.00
#
_symmetry.space_group_name_H-M   'P 1'
#
loop_
_entity.id
_entity.type
_entity.pdbx_description
1 polymer ?
#
loop_
_entity_poly.entity_id
_entity_poly.type
_entity_poly.pdbx_seq_one_letter_code
_entity_poly.pdbx_strand_id
1 'polypeptide(L)'
;MIQSEAIKHLLTGFDDTAPIEQELLRYVKHLETDYAPKMEIAAFIFALRCFFAWHRVDGFERNTTAHKLIRDTWFQQNEQTYTAWLAMNQDDTEPLMWAKWTFQAKNSIFDEWLKQNTIKP
;
A
#
# COMPACT_ATOMS: atom_id res chain seq x y z
N MET A 1 -17.14 17.72 -3.39
CA MET A 1 -15.88 18.51 -3.36
C MET A 1 -14.75 17.80 -2.60
N ILE A 2 -14.73 16.45 -2.56
CA ILE A 2 -13.84 15.67 -1.67
C ILE A 2 -12.70 14.99 -2.45
N GLN A 3 -12.91 14.65 -3.73
CA GLN A 3 -11.89 13.99 -4.55
C GLN A 3 -10.67 14.87 -4.86
N SER A 4 -10.81 16.21 -4.89
CA SER A 4 -9.69 17.10 -5.22
C SER A 4 -8.67 17.27 -4.10
N GLU A 5 -9.04 17.07 -2.83
CA GLU A 5 -8.08 17.16 -1.71
C GLU A 5 -7.27 15.87 -1.56
N ALA A 6 -7.89 14.71 -1.71
CA ALA A 6 -7.20 13.43 -1.75
C ALA A 6 -6.17 13.38 -2.89
N ILE A 7 -6.55 13.89 -4.08
CA ILE A 7 -5.64 14.03 -5.24
C ILE A 7 -4.57 15.10 -4.99
N LYS A 8 -4.88 16.22 -4.32
CA LYS A 8 -3.86 17.22 -3.96
C LYS A 8 -2.83 16.66 -2.98
N HIS A 9 -3.24 15.94 -1.93
CA HIS A 9 -2.30 15.27 -1.01
C HIS A 9 -1.44 14.21 -1.70
N LEU A 10 -2.02 13.49 -2.66
CA LEU A 10 -1.36 12.59 -3.61
C LEU A 10 -0.25 13.27 -4.42
N LEU A 11 -0.44 14.53 -4.81
CA LEU A 11 0.47 15.30 -5.68
C LEU A 11 1.44 16.20 -4.90
N THR A 12 1.11 16.61 -3.67
CA THR A 12 1.97 17.45 -2.82
C THR A 12 2.89 16.66 -1.89
N GLY A 13 2.78 15.33 -1.89
CA GLY A 13 3.30 14.46 -0.85
C GLY A 13 4.65 13.80 -1.09
N PHE A 14 5.37 14.09 -2.18
CA PHE A 14 6.70 13.54 -2.39
C PHE A 14 7.74 14.62 -2.11
N ASP A 15 8.35 14.49 -0.94
CA ASP A 15 9.59 15.18 -0.64
C ASP A 15 10.70 14.45 -1.42
N ASP A 16 11.29 15.11 -2.42
CA ASP A 16 12.39 14.56 -3.24
C ASP A 16 13.61 14.15 -2.40
N THR A 17 13.62 14.46 -1.09
CA THR A 17 14.69 14.08 -0.16
C THR A 17 14.49 12.71 0.50
N ALA A 18 13.29 12.12 0.46
CA ALA A 18 12.99 10.87 1.14
C ALA A 18 13.15 9.64 0.24
N PRO A 19 13.61 8.48 0.77
CA PRO A 19 13.66 7.24 0.00
C PRO A 19 12.27 6.81 -0.47
N ILE A 20 12.17 6.45 -1.74
CA ILE A 20 10.89 6.14 -2.41
C ILE A 20 10.09 5.02 -1.72
N GLU A 21 10.75 4.06 -1.06
CA GLU A 21 10.06 3.01 -0.30
C GLU A 21 9.34 3.55 0.94
N GLN A 22 9.90 4.57 1.59
CA GLN A 22 9.24 5.23 2.73
C GLN A 22 8.04 6.05 2.24
N GLU A 23 8.19 6.68 1.08
CA GLU A 23 7.10 7.41 0.43
C GLU A 23 5.95 6.48 0.02
N LEU A 24 6.26 5.32 -0.57
CA LEU A 24 5.24 4.30 -0.86
C LEU A 24 4.53 3.81 0.41
N LEU A 25 5.28 3.50 1.47
CA LEU A 25 4.70 3.07 2.75
C LEU A 25 3.79 4.13 3.36
N ARG A 26 4.21 5.40 3.33
CA ARG A 26 3.43 6.54 3.82
C ARG A 26 2.17 6.72 2.99
N TYR A 27 2.30 6.70 1.66
CA TYR A 27 1.21 6.85 0.73
C TYR A 27 0.13 5.78 0.96
N VAL A 28 0.54 4.50 0.99
CA VAL A 28 -0.36 3.37 1.19
C VAL A 28 -1.09 3.46 2.52
N LYS A 29 -0.40 3.83 3.60
CA LYS A 29 -1.01 3.99 4.92
C LYS A 29 -2.13 5.05 4.94
N HIS A 30 -1.95 6.15 4.22
CA HIS A 30 -3.00 7.17 4.10
C HIS A 30 -4.20 6.62 3.33
N LEU A 31 -3.98 5.92 2.21
CA LEU A 31 -5.07 5.26 1.48
C LEU A 31 -5.83 4.26 2.36
N GLU A 32 -5.12 3.45 3.15
CA GLU A 32 -5.76 2.49 4.07
C GLU A 32 -6.63 3.20 5.10
N THR A 33 -6.21 4.38 5.57
CA THR A 33 -6.95 5.18 6.56
C THR A 33 -8.16 5.87 5.94
N ASP A 34 -7.99 6.46 4.75
CA ASP A 34 -9.02 7.25 4.08
C ASP A 34 -10.18 6.39 3.54
N TYR A 35 -9.87 5.19 3.06
CA TYR A 35 -10.87 4.28 2.49
C TYR A 35 -11.47 3.29 3.50
N ALA A 36 -10.87 3.11 4.69
CA ALA A 36 -11.38 2.22 5.73
C ALA A 36 -12.84 2.51 6.14
N PRO A 37 -13.25 3.77 6.44
CA PRO A 37 -14.59 4.04 6.97
C PRO A 37 -15.74 3.65 6.03
N LYS A 38 -15.46 3.54 4.73
CA LYS A 38 -16.42 3.16 3.70
C LYS A 38 -16.15 1.79 3.08
N MET A 39 -15.11 1.10 3.54
CA MET A 39 -14.67 -0.19 2.99
C MET A 39 -14.47 -0.15 1.45
N GLU A 40 -13.99 0.98 0.91
CA GLU A 40 -13.87 1.23 -0.54
C GLU A 40 -12.63 0.55 -1.15
N ILE A 41 -12.59 -0.78 -1.14
CA ILE A 41 -11.43 -1.55 -1.59
C ILE A 41 -11.09 -1.32 -3.07
N ALA A 42 -12.10 -1.10 -3.93
CA ALA A 42 -11.88 -0.82 -5.34
C ALA A 42 -11.17 0.53 -5.56
N ALA A 43 -11.51 1.55 -4.77
CA ALA A 43 -10.85 2.85 -4.83
C ALA A 43 -9.40 2.76 -4.31
N PHE A 44 -9.19 2.01 -3.22
CA PHE A 44 -7.85 1.69 -2.72
C PHE A 44 -6.98 1.01 -3.78
N ILE A 45 -7.48 -0.06 -4.42
CA ILE A 45 -6.78 -0.80 -5.48
C ILE A 45 -6.43 0.12 -6.65
N PHE A 46 -7.38 0.95 -7.08
CA PHE A 46 -7.17 1.88 -8.19
C PHE A 46 -6.08 2.91 -7.86
N ALA A 47 -6.15 3.55 -6.70
CA ALA A 47 -5.17 4.53 -6.24
C ALA A 47 -3.76 3.93 -6.12
N LEU A 48 -3.65 2.73 -5.55
CA LEU A 48 -2.36 2.03 -5.44
C LEU A 48 -1.76 1.67 -6.81
N ARG A 49 -2.59 1.23 -7.77
CA ARG A 49 -2.12 0.99 -9.15
C ARG A 49 -1.69 2.29 -9.83
N CYS A 50 -2.41 3.39 -9.61
CA CYS A 50 -2.03 4.70 -10.14
C CYS A 50 -0.65 5.14 -9.65
N PHE A 51 -0.31 4.89 -8.38
CA PHE A 51 1.05 5.14 -7.87
C PHE A 51 2.09 4.43 -8.72
N PHE A 52 2.01 3.11 -8.91
CA PHE A 52 2.99 2.36 -9.69
C PHE A 52 3.02 2.72 -11.18
N ALA A 53 1.92 3.24 -11.73
CA ALA A 53 1.85 3.67 -13.12
C ALA A 53 2.50 5.05 -13.34
N TRP A 54 2.27 6.02 -12.45
CA TRP A 54 2.90 7.34 -12.50
C TRP A 54 4.37 7.28 -12.13
N HIS A 55 4.68 6.48 -11.12
CA HIS A 55 6.02 6.26 -10.64
C HIS A 55 6.62 5.05 -11.38
N ARG A 56 6.92 5.23 -12.68
CA ARG A 56 7.98 4.46 -13.36
C ARG A 56 9.33 4.88 -12.77
N VAL A 57 9.54 4.60 -11.48
CA VAL A 57 10.67 5.13 -10.71
C VAL A 57 11.96 4.53 -11.25
N ASP A 58 12.67 5.29 -12.07
CA ASP A 58 14.10 5.09 -12.30
C ASP A 58 14.78 5.06 -10.92
N GLY A 59 15.40 3.93 -10.55
CA GLY A 59 16.05 3.74 -9.25
C GLY A 59 15.30 2.86 -8.25
N PHE A 60 14.02 2.52 -8.48
CA PHE A 60 13.39 1.39 -7.78
C PHE A 60 13.67 0.08 -8.51
N GLU A 61 14.93 -0.09 -8.93
CA GLU A 61 15.34 -1.25 -9.71
C GLU A 61 15.43 -2.49 -8.83
N ARG A 62 15.15 -3.63 -9.47
CA ARG A 62 15.21 -4.97 -8.90
C ARG A 62 16.56 -5.21 -8.24
N ASN A 63 16.53 -5.58 -6.95
CA ASN A 63 17.65 -5.92 -6.06
C ASN A 63 18.02 -4.87 -5.00
N THR A 64 17.15 -3.92 -4.69
CA THR A 64 17.34 -3.05 -3.53
C THR A 64 16.80 -3.69 -2.25
N THR A 65 17.46 -3.43 -1.12
CA THR A 65 17.01 -3.76 0.24
C THR A 65 15.60 -3.22 0.53
N ALA A 66 15.15 -2.23 -0.25
CA ALA A 66 13.87 -1.55 -0.16
C ALA A 66 12.65 -2.45 -0.43
N HIS A 67 12.73 -3.41 -1.37
CA HIS A 67 11.59 -4.32 -1.64
C HIS A 67 11.30 -5.23 -0.45
N LYS A 68 12.37 -5.72 0.18
CA LYS A 68 12.28 -6.52 1.40
C LYS A 68 11.70 -5.68 2.53
N LEU A 69 12.19 -4.44 2.70
CA LEU A 69 11.67 -3.52 3.71
C LEU A 69 10.15 -3.30 3.59
N ILE A 70 9.64 -3.05 2.38
CA ILE A 70 8.20 -2.86 2.15
C ILE A 70 7.40 -4.09 2.57
N ARG A 71 7.84 -5.27 2.10
CA ARG A 71 7.16 -6.52 2.43
C ARG A 71 7.18 -6.78 3.93
N ASP A 72 8.35 -6.75 4.55
CA ASP A 72 8.53 -6.99 5.99
C ASP A 72 7.64 -6.04 6.80
N THR A 73 7.56 -4.77 6.40
CA THR A 73 6.69 -3.78 7.03
C THR A 73 5.21 -4.15 6.91
N TRP A 74 4.73 -4.51 5.72
CA TRP A 74 3.32 -4.91 5.53
C TRP A 74 2.96 -6.20 6.27
N PHE A 75 3.88 -7.18 6.32
CA PHE A 75 3.70 -8.40 7.11
C PHE A 75 3.56 -8.08 8.60
N GLN A 76 4.45 -7.26 9.16
CA GLN A 76 4.39 -6.86 10.57
C GLN A 76 3.09 -6.11 10.90
N GLN A 77 2.65 -5.19 10.03
CA GLN A 77 1.38 -4.47 10.22
C GLN A 77 0.16 -5.42 10.23
N ASN A 78 0.15 -6.41 9.33
CA ASN A 78 -0.94 -7.39 9.26
C ASN A 78 -0.93 -8.33 10.47
N GLU A 79 0.26 -8.77 10.91
CA GLU A 79 0.43 -9.61 12.11
C GLU A 79 -0.06 -8.90 13.38
N GLN A 80 0.27 -7.63 13.56
CA GLN A 80 -0.21 -6.80 14.67
C GLN A 80 -1.74 -6.73 14.68
N THR A 81 -2.34 -6.50 13.52
CA THR A 81 -3.80 -6.43 13.37
C THR A 81 -4.47 -7.76 13.71
N TYR A 82 -3.91 -8.86 13.20
CA TYR A 82 -4.42 -10.21 13.47
C TYR A 82 -4.31 -10.59 14.94
N THR A 83 -3.19 -10.26 15.58
CA THR A 83 -2.96 -10.49 17.02
C THR A 83 -3.95 -9.70 17.88
N ALA A 84 -4.17 -8.42 17.54
CA ALA A 84 -5.15 -7.59 18.23
C ALA A 84 -6.57 -8.16 18.07
N TRP A 85 -6.93 -8.62 16.87
CA TRP A 85 -8.22 -9.24 16.61
C TRP A 85 -8.41 -10.56 17.40
N LEU A 86 -7.42 -11.45 17.44
CA LEU A 86 -7.48 -12.69 18.22
C LEU A 86 -7.78 -12.42 19.70
N ALA A 87 -7.24 -11.33 20.25
CA ALA A 87 -7.50 -10.95 21.64
C ALA A 87 -8.95 -10.48 21.89
N MET A 88 -9.68 -10.07 20.85
CA MET A 88 -11.05 -9.57 20.96
C MET A 88 -12.11 -10.68 21.00
N ASN A 89 -11.76 -11.93 20.64
CA ASN A 89 -12.69 -13.07 20.59
C ASN A 89 -13.99 -12.79 19.80
N GLN A 90 -13.89 -12.09 18.67
CA GLN A 90 -15.02 -11.79 17.79
C GLN A 90 -14.73 -12.30 16.39
N ASP A 91 -15.73 -12.84 15.69
CA ASP A 91 -15.53 -13.26 14.30
C ASP A 91 -15.62 -12.05 13.34
N ASP A 92 -14.70 -12.02 12.38
CA ASP A 92 -14.69 -11.15 11.18
C ASP A 92 -15.23 -9.72 11.37
N THR A 93 -14.56 -8.95 12.23
CA THR A 93 -14.84 -7.51 12.38
C THR A 93 -14.49 -6.75 11.09
N GLU A 94 -15.19 -5.65 10.80
CA GLU A 94 -14.89 -4.80 9.63
C GLU A 94 -13.41 -4.39 9.56
N PRO A 95 -12.73 -4.02 10.67
CA PRO A 95 -11.29 -3.75 10.66
C PRO A 95 -10.43 -4.94 10.21
N LEU A 96 -10.79 -6.17 10.63
CA LEU A 96 -10.07 -7.36 10.20
C LEU A 96 -10.29 -7.65 8.71
N MET A 97 -11.53 -7.53 8.23
CA MET A 97 -11.83 -7.69 6.81
C MET A 97 -11.06 -6.68 5.96
N TRP A 98 -11.05 -5.41 6.39
CA TRP A 98 -10.30 -4.35 5.72
C TRP A 98 -8.81 -4.69 5.65
N ALA A 99 -8.19 -5.05 6.77
CA ALA A 99 -6.79 -5.41 6.82
C ALA A 99 -6.45 -6.61 5.92
N LYS A 100 -7.29 -7.65 5.90
CA LYS A 100 -7.13 -8.81 5.00
C LYS A 100 -7.17 -8.38 3.53
N TRP A 101 -8.15 -7.56 3.14
CA TRP A 101 -8.31 -7.12 1.76
C TRP A 101 -7.17 -6.21 1.29
N THR A 102 -6.78 -5.22 2.09
CA THR A 102 -5.69 -4.32 1.73
C THR A 102 -4.36 -5.07 1.71
N PHE A 103 -4.11 -5.99 2.64
CA PHE A 103 -2.91 -6.83 2.63
C PHE A 103 -2.80 -7.66 1.34
N GLN A 104 -3.89 -8.32 0.93
CA GLN A 104 -3.91 -9.08 -0.31
C GLN A 104 -3.68 -8.18 -1.54
N ALA A 105 -4.37 -7.04 -1.61
CA ALA A 105 -4.24 -6.09 -2.70
C ALA A 105 -2.80 -5.54 -2.82
N LYS A 106 -2.23 -5.08 -1.71
CA LYS A 106 -0.86 -4.55 -1.63
C LYS A 106 0.17 -5.53 -2.20
N ASN A 107 0.17 -6.76 -1.69
CA ASN A 107 1.11 -7.79 -2.13
C ASN A 107 0.89 -8.18 -3.60
N SER A 108 -0.36 -8.37 -4.03
CA SER A 108 -0.65 -8.77 -5.41
C SER A 108 -0.21 -7.71 -6.43
N ILE A 109 -0.50 -6.43 -6.17
CA ILE A 109 -0.15 -5.33 -7.07
C ILE A 109 1.37 -5.15 -7.09
N PHE A 110 2.01 -5.23 -5.92
CA PHE A 110 3.46 -5.09 -5.82
C PHE A 110 4.19 -6.22 -6.57
N ASP A 111 3.71 -7.47 -6.44
CA ASP A 111 4.27 -8.61 -7.16
C ASP A 111 4.07 -8.53 -8.67
N GLU A 112 2.90 -8.06 -9.11
CA GLU A 112 2.64 -7.80 -10.52
C GLU A 112 3.61 -6.75 -11.08
N TRP A 113 3.77 -5.63 -10.38
CA TRP A 113 4.70 -4.58 -10.76
C TRP A 113 6.14 -5.07 -10.80
N LEU A 114 6.58 -5.83 -9.78
CA LEU A 114 7.91 -6.45 -9.77
C LEU A 114 8.10 -7.37 -10.97
N LYS A 115 7.09 -8.16 -11.37
CA LYS A 115 7.16 -9.08 -12.52
C LYS A 115 7.14 -8.37 -13.87
N GLN A 116 6.36 -7.31 -14.04
CA GLN A 116 6.30 -6.54 -15.29
C GLN A 116 7.61 -5.82 -15.60
N ASN A 117 8.33 -5.38 -14.56
CA ASN A 117 9.66 -4.79 -14.69
C ASN A 117 10.80 -5.83 -14.76
N THR A 118 10.46 -7.12 -14.95
CA THR A 118 11.42 -8.14 -15.43
C THR A 118 11.51 -8.01 -16.94
N ILE A 119 12.45 -7.25 -17.47
CA ILE A 119 12.86 -7.49 -18.86
C ILE A 119 13.74 -8.75 -18.80
N LYS A 120 13.32 -9.82 -19.49
CA LYS A 120 14.17 -11.00 -19.74
C LYS A 120 15.42 -10.51 -20.51
N PRO A 121 16.61 -11.06 -20.19
CA PRO A 121 17.83 -10.74 -20.93
C PRO A 121 17.69 -11.00 -22.43
#